data_AF-A0A7X5AV93-F1
#
_entry.id   AF-A0A7X5AV93-F1
#
_cell.length_a   1.000
_cell.length_b   1.000
_cell.length_c   1.000
_cell.angle_alpha   90.00
_cell.angle_beta   90.00
_cell.angle_gamma   90.00
#
_symmetry.space_group_name_H-M   'P 1'
#
loop_
_entity.id
_entity.type
_entity.pdbx_description
1 polymer ?
#
loop_
_entity_poly.entity_id
_entity_poly.type
_entity_poly.pdbx_seq_one_letter_code
_entity_poly.pdbx_strand_id
1 'polypeptide(L)'
;MQNRMQQNHDLAGGLYLLSPLFIRTLTNNHVKLPVGLIGDDSMLGFLSATNICSGTDLPKQRIGVCVKAVFIYSHLSPLRWQDYKLYFRRRVRYSLRYFQQLSIVSALKQQGISAMPAVAIHGTSASLHQVRWRSSNLIFDLITKWMIDRQKIRLHPESDNIRKSLS
;
A
#
# COMPACT_ATOMS: atom_id res chain seq x y z
N MET A 1 -16.70 8.65 -5.58
CA MET A 1 -15.58 8.50 -4.61
C MET A 1 -16.03 8.75 -3.18
N GLN A 2 -16.77 9.84 -2.93
CA GLN A 2 -17.32 10.23 -1.62
C GLN A 2 -18.22 9.16 -0.96
N ASN A 3 -19.19 8.60 -1.69
CA ASN A 3 -20.05 7.52 -1.19
C ASN A 3 -19.27 6.27 -0.74
N ARG A 4 -18.18 5.93 -1.45
CA ARG A 4 -17.32 4.79 -1.10
C ARG A 4 -16.52 5.08 0.17
N MET A 5 -15.98 6.28 0.33
CA MET A 5 -15.24 6.66 1.55
C MET A 5 -16.15 6.64 2.78
N GLN A 6 -17.38 7.14 2.66
CA GLN A 6 -18.35 7.12 3.76
C GLN A 6 -18.72 5.69 4.18
N GLN A 7 -18.87 4.78 3.22
CA GLN A 7 -19.20 3.38 3.51
C GLN A 7 -18.01 2.63 4.15
N ASN A 8 -16.80 2.83 3.62
CA ASN A 8 -15.63 2.06 4.00
C ASN A 8 -14.75 2.72 5.08
N HIS A 9 -15.00 3.99 5.41
CA HIS A 9 -14.14 4.82 6.24
C HIS A 9 -12.68 4.84 5.74
N ASP A 10 -12.53 5.01 4.42
CA ASP A 10 -11.23 5.09 3.75
C ASP A 10 -10.59 6.48 3.98
N LEU A 11 -9.26 6.51 4.17
CA LEU A 11 -8.46 7.74 4.15
C LEU A 11 -7.95 8.03 2.73
N ALA A 12 -8.03 9.30 2.32
CA ALA A 12 -7.49 9.75 1.04
C ALA A 12 -7.18 11.25 1.06
N GLY A 13 -6.22 11.66 0.26
CA GLY A 13 -5.97 13.08 -0.05
C GLY A 13 -4.76 13.69 0.64
N GLY A 14 -3.99 12.91 1.40
CA GLY A 14 -2.71 13.34 1.98
C GLY A 14 -2.80 14.38 3.09
N LEU A 15 -4.02 14.81 3.48
CA LEU A 15 -4.26 15.73 4.57
C LEU A 15 -5.22 15.10 5.57
N TYR A 16 -4.74 14.91 6.81
CA TYR A 16 -5.45 14.18 7.85
C TYR A 16 -5.52 14.97 9.14
N LEU A 17 -6.68 14.93 9.79
CA LEU A 17 -6.81 15.31 11.18
C LEU A 17 -6.63 14.05 12.02
N LEU A 18 -5.57 14.03 12.83
CA LEU A 18 -5.27 12.91 13.72
C LEU A 18 -5.54 13.30 15.17
N SER A 19 -6.10 12.38 15.96
CA SER A 19 -6.34 12.65 17.38
C SER A 19 -5.01 12.76 18.13
N PRO A 20 -4.90 13.65 19.13
CA PRO A 20 -3.67 13.77 19.94
C PRO A 20 -3.27 12.45 20.61
N LEU A 21 -4.26 11.65 21.02
CA LEU A 21 -4.03 10.32 21.58
C LEU A 21 -3.35 9.41 20.57
N PHE A 22 -3.85 9.35 19.33
CA PHE A 22 -3.26 8.49 18.29
C PHE A 22 -1.83 8.92 17.94
N ILE A 23 -1.55 10.24 17.87
CA ILE A 23 -0.20 10.76 17.65
C ILE A 23 0.76 10.32 18.77
N ARG A 24 0.31 10.40 20.05
CA ARG A 24 1.11 9.91 21.18
C ARG A 24 1.39 8.42 21.07
N THR A 25 0.39 7.62 20.70
CA THR A 25 0.57 6.18 20.49
C THR A 25 1.60 5.90 19.39
N LEU A 26 1.53 6.58 18.25
CA LEU A 26 2.52 6.44 17.16
C LEU A 26 3.93 6.81 17.63
N THR A 27 4.06 7.90 18.38
CA THR A 27 5.36 8.42 18.85
C THR A 27 5.98 7.49 19.88
N ASN A 28 5.21 7.04 20.88
CA ASN A 28 5.67 6.15 21.95
C ASN A 28 6.09 4.78 21.42
N ASN A 29 5.48 4.32 20.31
CA ASN A 29 5.84 3.06 19.66
C ASN A 29 6.85 3.24 18.51
N HIS A 30 7.42 4.44 18.36
CA HIS A 30 8.39 4.78 17.31
C HIS A 30 7.94 4.34 15.90
N VAL A 31 6.65 4.48 15.60
CA VAL A 31 6.08 4.01 14.33
C VAL A 31 6.61 4.84 13.18
N LYS A 32 7.19 4.17 12.18
CA LYS A 32 7.67 4.78 10.93
C LYS A 32 7.03 4.06 9.76
N LEU A 33 6.54 4.83 8.78
CA LEU A 33 6.09 4.24 7.52
C LEU A 33 7.30 3.83 6.68
N PRO A 34 7.21 2.69 5.96
CA PRO A 34 8.31 2.22 5.13
C PRO A 34 8.65 3.21 4.01
N VAL A 35 9.94 3.40 3.75
CA VAL A 35 10.40 4.17 2.59
C VAL A 35 9.94 3.46 1.31
N GLY A 36 9.38 4.22 0.36
CA GLY A 36 8.87 3.68 -0.90
C GLY A 36 7.51 3.00 -0.80
N LEU A 37 6.81 3.13 0.33
CA LEU A 37 5.42 2.70 0.46
C LEU A 37 4.54 3.53 -0.48
N ILE A 38 3.69 2.84 -1.26
CA ILE A 38 2.70 3.47 -2.12
C ILE A 38 1.33 3.36 -1.46
N GLY A 39 0.66 4.49 -1.25
CA GLY A 39 -0.61 4.50 -0.52
C GLY A 39 -0.40 4.39 0.98
N ASP A 40 0.53 5.19 1.48
CA ASP A 40 0.64 5.60 2.89
C ASP A 40 -0.71 5.89 3.53
N ASP A 41 -1.65 6.51 2.81
CA ASP A 41 -3.03 6.72 3.25
C ASP A 41 -3.73 5.44 3.73
N SER A 42 -3.61 4.32 2.99
CA SER A 42 -4.23 3.05 3.42
C SER A 42 -3.49 2.41 4.59
N MET A 43 -2.18 2.63 4.71
CA MET A 43 -1.43 2.13 5.86
C MET A 43 -1.80 2.91 7.12
N LEU A 44 -1.90 4.24 7.02
CA LEU A 44 -2.37 5.09 8.10
C LEU A 44 -3.82 4.73 8.49
N GLY A 45 -4.68 4.45 7.51
CA GLY A 45 -6.05 3.98 7.74
C GLY A 45 -6.07 2.66 8.52
N PHE A 46 -5.27 1.69 8.09
CA PHE A 46 -5.12 0.41 8.79
C PHE A 46 -4.60 0.58 10.24
N LEU A 47 -3.55 1.38 10.44
CA LEU A 47 -2.99 1.63 11.77
C LEU A 47 -4.00 2.37 12.67
N SER A 48 -4.78 3.28 12.12
CA SER A 48 -5.85 3.98 12.85
C SER A 48 -6.97 3.02 13.23
N ALA A 49 -7.44 2.21 12.28
CA ALA A 49 -8.52 1.24 12.49
C ALA A 49 -8.17 0.17 13.53
N THR A 50 -6.89 -0.22 13.62
CA THR A 50 -6.42 -1.28 14.52
C THR A 50 -5.76 -0.77 15.80
N ASN A 51 -5.65 0.55 15.97
CA ASN A 51 -4.86 1.17 17.04
C ASN A 51 -3.42 0.62 17.07
N ILE A 52 -2.72 0.74 15.94
CA ILE A 52 -1.34 0.27 15.75
C ILE A 52 -1.23 -1.24 15.99
N CYS A 53 -2.12 -2.02 15.35
CA CYS A 53 -2.17 -3.48 15.48
C CYS A 53 -2.43 -3.99 16.91
N SER A 54 -2.85 -3.14 17.86
CA SER A 54 -3.04 -3.51 19.27
C SER A 54 -4.46 -3.99 19.59
N GLY A 55 -5.36 -4.03 18.60
CA GLY A 55 -6.76 -4.34 18.84
C GLY A 55 -7.49 -4.82 17.59
N THR A 56 -8.80 -4.97 17.75
CA THR A 56 -9.72 -5.36 16.69
C THR A 56 -9.78 -4.30 15.58
N ASP A 57 -10.05 -4.77 14.36
CA ASP A 57 -10.18 -3.95 13.15
C ASP A 57 -11.51 -3.18 13.20
N LEU A 58 -11.48 -1.96 13.76
CA LEU A 58 -12.66 -1.14 14.04
C LEU A 58 -12.63 0.21 13.29
N PRO A 59 -12.59 0.22 11.95
CA PRO A 59 -12.44 1.43 11.15
C PRO A 59 -13.59 2.42 11.37
N LYS A 60 -14.83 1.94 11.46
CA LYS A 60 -16.03 2.79 11.66
C LYS A 60 -16.04 3.58 12.96
N GLN A 61 -15.30 3.11 13.97
CA GLN A 61 -15.24 3.75 15.29
C GLN A 61 -14.04 4.69 15.41
N ARG A 62 -12.99 4.48 14.59
CA ARG A 62 -11.69 5.14 14.75
C ARG A 62 -11.34 6.09 13.61
N ILE A 63 -12.10 6.08 12.52
CA ILE A 63 -11.88 6.93 11.37
C ILE A 63 -13.16 7.73 11.10
N GLY A 64 -13.04 9.05 11.12
CA GLY A 64 -14.10 9.98 10.70
C GLY A 64 -13.89 10.43 9.26
N VAL A 65 -14.96 10.55 8.49
CA VAL A 65 -14.91 11.05 7.11
C VAL A 65 -15.41 12.50 7.07
N CYS A 66 -14.59 13.41 6.55
CA CYS A 66 -15.03 14.78 6.29
C CYS A 66 -15.91 14.81 5.05
N VAL A 67 -17.23 14.72 5.25
CA VAL A 67 -18.21 14.64 4.16
C VAL A 67 -18.16 15.85 3.24
N LYS A 68 -17.72 17.03 3.71
CA LYS A 68 -17.63 18.24 2.90
C LYS A 68 -16.29 18.40 2.15
N ALA A 69 -15.36 17.45 2.28
CA ALA A 69 -14.09 17.51 1.58
C ALA A 69 -14.30 17.40 0.05
N VAL A 70 -13.66 18.29 -0.70
CA VAL A 70 -13.71 18.34 -2.16
C VAL A 70 -12.43 17.75 -2.72
N PHE A 71 -12.56 16.80 -3.65
CA PHE A 71 -11.44 16.22 -4.37
C PHE A 71 -11.52 16.62 -5.85
N ILE A 72 -10.50 17.32 -6.34
CA ILE A 72 -10.41 17.73 -7.74
C ILE A 72 -9.50 16.77 -8.48
N TYR A 73 -10.01 16.16 -9.54
CA TYR A 73 -9.25 15.28 -10.41
C TYR A 73 -9.24 15.83 -11.83
N SER A 74 -8.05 15.91 -12.42
CA SER A 74 -7.93 16.19 -13.86
C SER A 74 -8.48 15.02 -14.65
N HIS A 75 -9.37 15.28 -15.60
CA HIS A 75 -9.85 14.29 -16.55
C HIS A 75 -8.69 13.83 -17.46
N LEU A 76 -8.62 12.53 -17.71
CA LEU A 76 -7.69 11.95 -18.68
C LEU A 76 -8.38 11.85 -20.03
N SER A 77 -7.77 12.42 -21.07
CA SER A 77 -8.27 12.28 -22.44
C SER A 77 -7.68 11.03 -23.08
N PRO A 78 -8.50 10.15 -23.70
CA PRO A 78 -8.00 9.03 -24.48
C PRO A 78 -7.33 9.47 -25.80
N LEU A 79 -7.33 10.76 -26.15
CA LEU A 79 -6.71 11.25 -27.38
C LEU A 79 -5.31 11.83 -27.17
N ARG A 80 -4.84 11.89 -25.91
CA ARG A 80 -3.55 12.50 -25.56
C ARG A 80 -2.56 11.43 -25.12
N TRP A 81 -1.46 11.30 -25.84
CA TRP A 81 -0.38 10.35 -25.50
C TRP A 81 0.15 10.50 -24.07
N GLN A 82 0.25 11.74 -23.57
CA GLN A 82 0.69 12.02 -22.21
C GLN A 82 -0.24 11.42 -21.15
N ASP A 83 -1.55 11.39 -21.42
CA ASP A 83 -2.57 10.83 -20.51
C ASP A 83 -2.52 9.30 -20.49
N TYR A 84 -2.18 8.65 -21.61
CA TYR A 84 -1.90 7.21 -21.63
C TYR A 84 -0.69 6.84 -20.78
N LYS A 85 0.42 7.57 -20.91
CA LYS A 85 1.62 7.37 -20.08
C LYS A 85 1.30 7.57 -18.60
N LEU A 86 0.52 8.59 -18.26
CA LEU A 86 0.07 8.85 -16.90
C LEU A 86 -0.84 7.74 -16.36
N TYR A 87 -1.81 7.29 -17.17
CA TYR A 87 -2.70 6.18 -16.83
C TYR A 87 -1.92 4.91 -16.55
N PHE A 88 -1.04 4.50 -17.45
CA PHE A 88 -0.20 3.32 -17.29
C PHE A 88 0.62 3.37 -16.00
N ARG A 89 1.29 4.51 -15.74
CA ARG A 89 2.06 4.72 -14.52
C ARG A 89 1.19 4.60 -13.26
N ARG A 90 -0.04 5.13 -13.27
CA ARG A 90 -1.00 4.99 -12.16
C ARG A 90 -1.40 3.54 -11.95
N ARG A 91 -1.67 2.79 -13.02
CA ARG A 91 -2.07 1.37 -12.94
C ARG A 91 -0.97 0.48 -12.35
N VAL A 92 0.27 0.64 -12.80
CA VAL A 92 1.43 -0.05 -12.21
C VAL A 92 1.58 0.32 -10.73
N ARG A 93 1.49 1.62 -10.39
CA ARG A 93 1.57 2.09 -9.01
C ARG A 93 0.46 1.49 -8.12
N TYR A 94 -0.76 1.38 -8.62
CA TYR A 94 -1.88 0.78 -7.88
C TYR A 94 -1.73 -0.74 -7.71
N SER A 95 -1.12 -1.41 -8.69
CA SER A 95 -0.75 -2.82 -8.55
C SER A 95 0.35 -2.99 -7.49
N LEU A 96 1.39 -2.15 -7.48
CA LEU A 96 2.44 -2.17 -6.46
C LEU A 96 1.88 -1.93 -5.06
N ARG A 97 1.00 -0.93 -4.91
CA ARG A 97 0.27 -0.69 -3.66
C ARG A 97 -0.46 -1.94 -3.19
N TYR A 98 -1.12 -2.67 -4.09
CA TYR A 98 -1.85 -3.87 -3.74
C TYR A 98 -0.92 -4.97 -3.19
N PHE A 99 0.21 -5.26 -3.85
CA PHE A 99 1.19 -6.23 -3.35
C PHE A 99 1.82 -5.81 -2.01
N GLN A 100 2.18 -4.53 -1.88
CA GLN A 100 2.73 -3.95 -0.65
C GLN A 100 1.72 -4.10 0.49
N GLN A 101 0.47 -3.64 0.29
CA GLN A 101 -0.57 -3.70 1.30
C GLN A 101 -0.84 -5.14 1.71
N LEU A 102 -1.02 -6.06 0.75
CA LEU A 102 -1.35 -7.44 1.05
C LEU A 102 -0.25 -8.14 1.86
N SER A 103 1.02 -7.88 1.54
CA SER A 103 2.15 -8.50 2.24
C SER A 103 2.41 -7.87 3.61
N ILE A 104 2.52 -6.54 3.66
CA ILE A 104 2.88 -5.81 4.88
C ILE A 104 1.74 -5.89 5.90
N VAL A 105 0.49 -5.67 5.49
CA VAL A 105 -0.64 -5.76 6.43
C VAL A 105 -0.81 -7.18 6.96
N SER A 106 -0.59 -8.20 6.13
CA SER A 106 -0.63 -9.60 6.60
C SER A 106 0.41 -9.85 7.70
N ALA A 107 1.64 -9.37 7.51
CA ALA A 107 2.70 -9.48 8.52
C ALA A 107 2.34 -8.70 9.81
N LEU A 108 1.86 -7.47 9.67
CA LEU A 108 1.43 -6.62 10.79
C LEU A 108 0.29 -7.24 11.60
N LYS A 109 -0.66 -7.92 10.94
CA LYS A 109 -1.76 -8.61 11.63
C LYS A 109 -1.28 -9.81 12.45
N GLN A 110 -0.20 -10.45 12.04
CA GLN A 110 0.34 -11.64 12.72
C GLN A 110 1.33 -11.29 13.83
N GLN A 111 2.19 -10.31 13.59
CA GLN A 111 3.36 -10.03 14.43
C GLN A 111 3.30 -8.65 15.10
N GLY A 112 2.24 -7.89 14.84
CA GLY A 112 2.08 -6.53 15.36
C GLY A 112 2.98 -5.52 14.64
N ILE A 113 3.18 -4.37 15.28
CA ILE A 113 3.86 -3.23 14.66
C ILE A 113 5.36 -3.44 14.41
N SER A 114 6.00 -4.34 15.16
CA SER A 114 7.42 -4.67 15.01
C SER A 114 7.75 -5.29 13.66
N ALA A 115 6.77 -5.87 12.95
CA ALA A 115 6.93 -6.39 11.60
C ALA A 115 6.88 -5.32 10.50
N MET A 116 6.75 -4.03 10.85
CA MET A 116 6.79 -2.94 9.86
C MET A 116 8.19 -2.87 9.22
N PRO A 117 8.31 -3.01 7.89
CA PRO A 117 9.60 -2.95 7.24
C PRO A 117 10.12 -1.51 7.16
N ALA A 118 11.43 -1.30 7.24
CA ALA A 118 12.02 0.03 7.01
C ALA A 118 11.87 0.50 5.55
N VAL A 119 11.91 -0.44 4.60
CA VAL A 119 11.75 -0.20 3.17
C VAL A 119 10.64 -1.10 2.64
N ALA A 120 9.63 -0.54 1.97
CA ALA A 120 8.41 -1.26 1.61
C ALA A 120 8.70 -2.52 0.78
N ILE A 121 9.68 -2.46 -0.13
CA ILE A 121 10.01 -3.57 -1.04
C ILE A 121 10.52 -4.81 -0.29
N HIS A 122 11.19 -4.65 0.85
CA HIS A 122 11.69 -5.78 1.65
C HIS A 122 10.52 -6.58 2.26
N GLY A 123 9.48 -5.89 2.73
CA GLY A 123 8.26 -6.51 3.25
C GLY A 123 7.24 -6.89 2.18
N THR A 124 7.54 -6.68 0.90
CA THR A 124 6.62 -6.99 -0.21
C THR A 124 6.91 -8.37 -0.79
N SER A 125 5.92 -9.24 -0.87
CA SER A 125 5.99 -10.47 -1.66
C SER A 125 5.13 -10.32 -2.92
N ALA A 126 5.60 -10.87 -4.03
CA ALA A 126 4.91 -10.87 -5.31
C ALA A 126 4.82 -12.30 -5.85
N SER A 127 4.09 -13.16 -5.15
CA SER A 127 3.85 -14.52 -5.58
C SER A 127 2.82 -14.56 -6.72
N LEU A 128 2.90 -15.59 -7.58
CA LEU A 128 1.95 -15.75 -8.69
C LEU A 128 0.50 -15.92 -8.21
N HIS A 129 0.30 -16.47 -7.01
CA HIS A 129 -1.02 -16.61 -6.41
C HIS A 129 -1.68 -15.25 -6.08
N GLN A 130 -0.87 -14.22 -5.79
CA GLN A 130 -1.40 -12.89 -5.49
C GLN A 130 -1.83 -12.12 -6.74
N VAL A 131 -1.45 -12.57 -7.94
CA VAL A 131 -1.81 -11.94 -9.22
C VAL A 131 -3.32 -12.07 -9.47
N ARG A 132 -3.97 -10.97 -9.84
CA ARG A 132 -5.43 -10.95 -10.08
C ARG A 132 -5.76 -11.38 -11.51
N TRP A 133 -5.70 -12.69 -11.76
CA TRP A 133 -5.87 -13.34 -13.07
C TRP A 133 -7.13 -12.96 -13.83
N ARG A 134 -8.27 -12.80 -13.15
CA ARG A 134 -9.57 -12.44 -13.75
C ARG A 134 -9.89 -10.96 -13.57
N SER A 135 -8.93 -10.08 -13.78
CA SER A 135 -9.13 -8.64 -13.60
C SER A 135 -8.48 -7.80 -14.70
N SER A 136 -8.99 -6.59 -14.91
CA SER A 136 -8.36 -5.57 -15.76
C SER A 136 -6.98 -5.11 -15.24
N ASN A 137 -6.53 -5.64 -14.10
CA ASN A 137 -5.22 -5.37 -13.55
C ASN A 137 -4.15 -6.41 -13.93
N LEU A 138 -4.52 -7.55 -14.55
CA LEU A 138 -3.61 -8.67 -14.79
C LEU A 138 -2.26 -8.24 -15.38
N ILE A 139 -2.27 -7.52 -16.50
CA ILE A 139 -1.05 -7.07 -17.17
C ILE A 139 -0.19 -6.21 -16.24
N PHE A 140 -0.81 -5.31 -15.47
CA PHE A 140 -0.11 -4.45 -14.52
C PHE A 140 0.43 -5.24 -13.31
N ASP A 141 -0.26 -6.29 -12.88
CA ASP A 141 0.17 -7.19 -11.83
C ASP A 141 1.39 -8.01 -12.26
N LEU A 142 1.42 -8.50 -13.50
CA LEU A 142 2.58 -9.20 -14.05
C LEU A 142 3.79 -8.28 -14.18
N ILE A 143 3.61 -7.07 -14.71
CA ILE A 143 4.67 -6.05 -14.82
C ILE A 143 5.21 -5.72 -13.42
N THR A 144 4.32 -5.46 -12.47
CA THR A 144 4.70 -5.09 -11.11
C THR A 144 5.44 -6.23 -10.41
N LYS A 145 4.97 -7.47 -10.57
CA LYS A 145 5.67 -8.66 -10.06
C LYS A 145 7.10 -8.72 -10.59
N TRP A 146 7.27 -8.62 -11.92
CA TRP A 146 8.60 -8.62 -12.52
C TRP A 146 9.47 -7.48 -11.99
N MET A 147 8.92 -6.28 -11.80
CA MET A 147 9.64 -5.15 -11.21
C MET A 147 10.09 -5.44 -9.77
N ILE A 148 9.22 -6.01 -8.94
CA ILE A 148 9.52 -6.37 -7.55
C ILE A 148 10.64 -7.42 -7.51
N ASP A 149 10.52 -8.49 -8.30
CA ASP A 149 11.50 -9.55 -8.38
C ASP A 149 12.87 -9.00 -8.79
N ARG A 150 12.91 -8.14 -9.81
CA ARG A 150 14.14 -7.50 -10.28
C ARG A 150 14.77 -6.58 -9.23
N GLN A 151 13.96 -5.81 -8.49
CA GLN A 151 14.45 -4.96 -7.41
C GLN A 151 15.02 -5.79 -6.27
N LYS A 152 14.38 -6.89 -5.91
CA LYS A 152 14.89 -7.80 -4.87
C LYS A 152 16.23 -8.43 -5.26
N ILE A 153 16.39 -8.87 -6.51
CA ILE A 153 17.67 -9.42 -7.00
C ILE A 153 18.78 -8.38 -6.87
N ARG A 154 18.51 -7.11 -7.21
CA ARG A 154 19.50 -6.03 -7.05
C ARG A 154 19.88 -5.75 -5.60
N LEU A 155 18.95 -5.94 -4.67
CA LEU A 155 19.15 -5.68 -3.24
C LEU A 155 19.83 -6.87 -2.52
N HIS A 156 19.67 -8.09 -3.04
CA HIS A 156 20.24 -9.32 -2.47
C HIS A 156 20.93 -10.18 -3.54
N PRO A 157 22.05 -9.74 -4.13
CA PRO A 157 22.73 -10.44 -5.22
C PRO A 157 23.23 -11.84 -4.83
N GLU A 158 23.61 -12.04 -3.56
CA GLU A 158 24.07 -13.33 -3.01
C GLU A 158 23.03 -14.46 -3.15
N SER A 159 21.74 -14.13 -3.05
CA SER A 159 20.65 -15.11 -3.15
C SER A 159 20.47 -15.68 -4.57
N ASP A 160 20.88 -14.94 -5.60
CA ASP A 160 20.74 -15.35 -7.00
C ASP A 160 21.89 -16.28 -7.45
N ASN A 161 23.08 -16.09 -6.86
CA ASN A 161 24.23 -16.98 -7.07
C ASN A 161 23.99 -18.38 -6.50
N ILE A 162 23.39 -18.49 -5.31
CA ILE A 162 23.05 -19.77 -4.69
C ILE A 162 21.99 -20.52 -5.51
N ARG A 163 21.04 -19.80 -6.11
CA ARG A 163 19.98 -20.41 -6.92
C ARG A 163 20.50 -20.94 -8.26
N LYS A 164 21.51 -20.29 -8.84
CA LYS A 164 22.19 -20.73 -10.07
C LYS A 164 23.21 -21.84 -9.85
N SER A 165 23.79 -21.97 -8.65
CA SER A 165 24.69 -23.08 -8.31
C SER A 165 23.96 -24.39 -7.98
N LEU A 166 22.64 -24.35 -7.80
CA LEU A 166 21.78 -25.49 -7.47
C LEU A 166 20.89 -25.94 -8.64
N SER A 167 21.03 -25.34 -9.82
CA SER A 167 20.34 -25.69 -11.08
C SER A 167 21.33 -26.19 -12.11
#